data_AF-A0AAN7US86-F1
#
_entry.id   AF-A0AAN7US86-F1
#
_cell.length_a   1.000
_cell.length_b   1.000
_cell.length_c   1.000
_cell.angle_alpha   90.00
_cell.angle_beta   90.00
_cell.angle_gamma   90.00
#
_symmetry.space_group_name_H-M   'P 1'
#
loop_
_entity.id
_entity.type
_entity.pdbx_description
1 polymer ?
#
loop_
_entity_poly.entity_id
_entity_poly.type
_entity_poly.pdbx_seq_one_letter_code
_entity_poly.pdbx_strand_id
1 'polypeptide(L)'
;MEAHRPEDSIAELLTTYNELNSSHIEELDEEPSPLEFMRYVARNTPFVVRRGAQDWTATRTWDAAYLRSTLAGHKVNVAITPYGNADSPTLDGRGHLVFAKPYEEDQQFSEFLEFCELATELFCADLGKFGVYECLWGPKSCFFKGFCSSETPAD
;
A
#
# COMPACT_ATOMS: atom_id res chain seq x y z
N MET A 1 40.48 -4.60 29.82
CA MET A 1 39.57 -4.95 28.73
C MET A 1 38.19 -4.54 29.19
N GLU A 2 37.67 -3.45 28.63
CA GLU A 2 36.30 -3.03 28.91
C GLU A 2 35.36 -4.05 28.27
N ALA A 3 34.43 -4.60 29.06
CA ALA A 3 33.54 -5.64 28.60
C ALA A 3 32.55 -5.03 27.60
N HIS A 4 32.55 -5.56 26.37
CA HIS A 4 31.60 -5.18 25.33
C HIS A 4 30.17 -5.45 25.82
N ARG A 5 29.32 -4.42 25.80
CA ARG A 5 27.95 -4.58 26.30
C ARG A 5 27.15 -5.38 25.27
N PRO A 6 26.21 -6.25 25.69
CA PRO A 6 25.38 -7.01 24.76
C PRO A 6 24.62 -6.14 23.74
N GLU A 7 24.21 -4.93 24.13
CA GLU A 7 23.58 -3.94 23.23
C GLU A 7 24.47 -3.58 22.04
N ASP A 8 25.79 -3.48 22.28
CA ASP A 8 26.75 -3.09 21.25
C ASP A 8 26.88 -4.21 20.20
N SER A 9 26.78 -5.49 20.62
CA SER A 9 26.80 -6.64 19.70
C SER A 9 25.57 -6.69 18.81
N ILE A 10 24.39 -6.34 19.35
CA ILE A 10 23.14 -6.31 18.59
C ILE A 10 23.18 -5.16 17.57
N ALA A 11 23.68 -3.99 17.99
CA ALA A 11 23.83 -2.84 17.10
C ALA A 11 24.83 -3.13 15.96
N GLU A 12 25.96 -3.78 16.27
CA GLU A 12 26.94 -4.22 15.27
C GLU A 12 26.32 -5.23 14.30
N LEU A 13 25.62 -6.25 14.81
CA LEU A 13 24.92 -7.23 13.99
C LEU A 13 23.93 -6.57 13.01
N LEU A 14 23.09 -5.64 13.47
CA LEU A 14 22.13 -4.94 12.62
C LEU A 14 22.83 -4.07 11.57
N THR A 15 23.89 -3.37 11.97
CA THR A 15 24.67 -2.50 11.08
C THR A 15 25.35 -3.35 10.00
N THR A 16 26.09 -4.38 10.38
CA THR A 16 26.76 -5.29 9.45
C THR A 16 25.77 -6.00 8.54
N TYR A 17 24.62 -6.44 9.04
CA TYR A 17 23.57 -7.03 8.20
C TYR A 17 23.11 -6.05 7.11
N ASN A 18 22.81 -4.80 7.46
CA ASN A 18 22.37 -3.80 6.51
C ASN A 18 23.48 -3.34 5.55
N GLU A 19 24.75 -3.38 5.96
CA GLU A 19 25.89 -3.05 5.08
C GLU A 19 26.19 -4.18 4.09
N LEU A 20 26.01 -5.44 4.49
CA LEU A 20 26.24 -6.61 3.63
C LEU A 20 25.08 -6.88 2.66
N ASN A 21 23.89 -6.33 2.93
CA ASN A 21 22.72 -6.51 2.09
C ASN A 21 22.38 -5.19 1.37
N SER A 22 22.09 -5.28 0.08
CA SER A 22 21.69 -4.11 -0.70
C SER A 22 20.38 -3.52 -0.19
N SER A 23 20.32 -2.19 -0.04
CA SER A 23 19.08 -1.45 0.20
C SER A 23 18.28 -1.18 -1.08
N HIS A 24 18.82 -1.58 -2.25
CA HIS A 24 18.15 -1.44 -3.54
C HIS A 24 17.12 -2.56 -3.73
N ILE A 25 15.89 -2.19 -4.04
CA ILE A 25 14.84 -3.12 -4.42
C ILE A 25 14.99 -3.45 -5.89
N GLU A 26 15.29 -4.70 -6.20
CA GLU A 26 15.48 -5.14 -7.57
C GLU A 26 14.15 -5.13 -8.33
N GLU A 27 14.18 -4.68 -9.58
CA GLU A 27 13.03 -4.71 -10.47
C GLU A 27 13.29 -5.70 -11.61
N LEU A 28 12.44 -6.72 -11.69
CA LEU A 28 12.47 -7.71 -12.75
C LEU A 28 11.49 -7.30 -13.85
N ASP A 29 11.92 -7.40 -15.09
CA ASP A 29 11.10 -7.11 -16.25
C ASP A 29 9.99 -8.15 -16.49
N GLU A 30 10.20 -9.38 -16.03
CA GLU A 30 9.29 -10.51 -16.20
C GLU A 30 9.30 -11.43 -14.98
N GLU A 31 8.36 -12.37 -14.94
CA GLU A 31 8.24 -13.31 -13.82
C GLU A 31 9.47 -14.23 -13.75
N PRO A 32 10.14 -14.33 -12.59
CA PRO A 32 11.29 -15.23 -12.43
C PRO A 32 10.84 -16.69 -12.49
N SER A 33 11.71 -17.58 -12.94
CA SER A 33 11.46 -19.02 -12.79
C SER A 33 11.33 -19.40 -11.31
N PRO A 34 10.65 -20.52 -10.95
CA PRO A 34 10.54 -20.94 -9.55
C PRO A 34 11.89 -21.07 -8.83
N LEU A 35 12.95 -21.45 -9.54
CA LEU A 35 14.29 -21.54 -8.98
C LEU A 35 14.90 -20.16 -8.70
N GLU A 36 14.71 -19.20 -9.61
CA GLU A 36 15.16 -17.82 -9.40
C GLU A 36 14.39 -17.15 -8.27
N PHE A 37 13.06 -17.32 -8.25
CA PHE A 37 12.21 -16.88 -7.15
C PHE A 37 12.71 -17.39 -5.78
N MET A 38 13.02 -18.68 -5.69
CA MET A 38 13.55 -19.28 -4.45
C MET A 38 14.86 -18.66 -3.98
N ARG A 39 15.69 -18.10 -4.88
CA ARG A 39 16.92 -17.37 -4.50
C ARG A 39 16.61 -16.04 -3.80
N TYR A 40 15.51 -15.37 -4.11
CA TYR A 40 15.06 -14.18 -3.39
C TYR A 40 14.46 -14.56 -2.03
N VAL A 41 13.63 -15.60 -1.99
CA VAL A 41 13.04 -16.13 -0.75
C VAL A 41 14.12 -16.54 0.25
N ALA A 42 15.13 -17.30 -0.20
CA ALA A 42 16.21 -17.77 0.67
C ALA A 42 17.06 -16.63 1.26
N ARG A 43 17.19 -15.51 0.55
CA ARG A 43 17.90 -14.31 1.03
C ARG A 43 17.00 -13.36 1.82
N ASN A 44 15.69 -13.60 1.88
CA ASN A 44 14.71 -12.66 2.42
C ASN A 44 14.86 -11.26 1.82
N THR A 45 15.02 -11.19 0.49
CA THR A 45 15.21 -9.92 -0.24
C THR A 45 13.96 -9.61 -1.06
N PRO A 46 13.34 -8.44 -0.86
CA PRO A 46 12.20 -8.01 -1.69
C PRO A 46 12.65 -7.65 -3.11
N PHE A 47 11.73 -7.82 -4.06
CA PHE A 47 11.89 -7.40 -5.46
C PHE A 47 10.51 -7.05 -6.04
N VAL A 48 10.48 -6.33 -7.15
CA VAL A 48 9.27 -5.97 -7.89
C VAL A 48 9.29 -6.69 -9.24
N VAL A 49 8.19 -7.33 -9.61
CA VAL A 49 8.00 -7.87 -10.97
C VAL A 49 7.19 -6.86 -11.77
N ARG A 50 7.83 -6.17 -12.71
CA ARG A 50 7.15 -5.36 -13.71
C ARG A 50 6.37 -6.28 -14.63
N ARG A 51 5.19 -5.82 -15.07
CA ARG A 51 4.29 -6.57 -15.97
C ARG A 51 3.81 -7.94 -15.43
N GLY A 52 4.04 -8.29 -14.16
CA GLY A 52 3.64 -9.58 -13.60
C GLY A 52 2.12 -9.84 -13.62
N ALA A 53 1.31 -8.79 -13.67
CA ALA A 53 -0.15 -8.87 -13.82
C ALA A 53 -0.63 -8.41 -15.21
N GLN A 54 0.25 -8.27 -16.21
CA GLN A 54 -0.11 -7.69 -17.51
C GLN A 54 -1.26 -8.45 -18.19
N ASP A 55 -1.35 -9.77 -17.99
CA ASP A 55 -2.36 -10.61 -18.64
C ASP A 55 -3.69 -10.60 -17.89
N TRP A 56 -3.75 -10.08 -16.66
CA TRP A 56 -4.97 -10.04 -15.85
C TRP A 56 -5.98 -9.10 -16.50
N THR A 57 -7.21 -9.58 -16.72
CA THR A 57 -8.30 -8.74 -17.26
C THR A 57 -8.52 -7.48 -16.43
N ALA A 58 -8.31 -7.56 -15.11
CA ALA A 58 -8.41 -6.43 -14.19
C ALA A 58 -7.57 -5.22 -14.61
N THR A 59 -6.33 -5.42 -15.09
CA THR A 59 -5.43 -4.30 -15.46
C THR A 59 -5.90 -3.52 -16.69
N ARG A 60 -6.84 -4.07 -17.45
CA ARG A 60 -7.43 -3.45 -18.65
C ARG A 60 -8.88 -3.00 -18.47
N THR A 61 -9.56 -3.47 -17.42
CA THR A 61 -11.02 -3.32 -17.29
C THR A 61 -11.47 -2.67 -15.99
N TRP A 62 -10.65 -2.68 -14.94
CA TRP A 62 -11.05 -2.16 -13.64
C TRP A 62 -10.79 -0.66 -13.58
N ASP A 63 -11.77 0.10 -14.07
CA ASP A 63 -11.91 1.53 -13.80
C ASP A 63 -13.05 1.79 -12.79
N ALA A 64 -13.19 3.04 -12.34
CA ALA A 64 -14.22 3.41 -11.36
C ALA A 64 -15.65 3.13 -11.87
N ALA A 65 -15.94 3.29 -13.15
CA ALA A 65 -17.26 3.03 -13.72
C ALA A 65 -17.57 1.53 -13.77
N TYR A 66 -16.59 0.72 -14.18
CA TYR A 66 -16.66 -0.73 -14.17
C TYR A 66 -16.86 -1.25 -12.74
N LEU A 67 -16.09 -0.76 -11.76
CA LEU A 67 -16.20 -1.23 -10.38
C LEU A 67 -17.53 -0.78 -9.76
N ARG A 68 -17.98 0.46 -10.00
CA ARG A 68 -19.29 0.96 -9.54
C ARG A 68 -20.44 0.12 -10.07
N SER A 69 -20.40 -0.26 -11.35
CA SER A 69 -21.44 -1.10 -11.94
C SER A 69 -21.37 -2.55 -11.49
N THR A 70 -20.17 -3.13 -11.42
CA THR A 70 -19.95 -4.54 -11.04
C THR A 70 -20.28 -4.79 -9.58
N LEU A 71 -19.94 -3.86 -8.68
CA LEU A 71 -20.18 -3.95 -7.25
C LEU A 71 -21.42 -3.16 -6.81
N ALA A 72 -22.30 -2.79 -7.75
CA ALA A 72 -23.55 -2.13 -7.43
C ALA A 72 -24.36 -2.95 -6.41
N GLY A 73 -24.88 -2.28 -5.38
CA GLY A 73 -25.66 -2.91 -4.31
C GLY A 73 -24.85 -3.78 -3.32
N HIS A 74 -23.53 -3.93 -3.52
CA HIS A 74 -22.68 -4.65 -2.58
C HIS A 74 -22.22 -3.73 -1.44
N LYS A 75 -22.16 -4.29 -0.24
CA LYS A 75 -21.51 -3.66 0.91
C LYS A 75 -20.06 -4.10 1.00
N VAL A 76 -19.19 -3.17 1.34
CA VAL A 76 -17.78 -3.42 1.67
C VAL A 76 -17.49 -2.95 3.08
N ASN A 77 -16.61 -3.67 3.77
CA ASN A 77 -16.14 -3.27 5.09
C ASN A 77 -15.03 -2.23 4.92
N VAL A 78 -15.27 -1.01 5.38
CA VAL A 78 -14.40 0.15 5.22
C VAL A 78 -13.67 0.43 6.53
N ALA A 79 -12.34 0.51 6.45
CA ALA A 79 -11.48 0.92 7.55
C ALA A 79 -11.34 2.44 7.59
N ILE A 80 -11.91 3.07 8.61
CA ILE A 80 -11.93 4.51 8.81
C ILE A 80 -10.89 4.90 9.85
N THR A 81 -10.04 5.85 9.50
CA THR A 81 -9.05 6.44 10.40
C THR A 81 -9.03 7.95 10.22
N PRO A 82 -8.91 8.75 11.30
CA PRO A 82 -8.91 10.21 11.18
C PRO A 82 -7.76 10.78 10.33
N TYR A 83 -6.61 10.10 10.31
CA TYR A 83 -5.39 10.58 9.65
C TYR A 83 -4.78 9.57 8.65
N GLY A 84 -5.51 8.52 8.28
CA GLY A 84 -5.01 7.50 7.33
C GLY A 84 -4.02 6.48 7.91
N ASN A 85 -3.84 6.46 9.24
CA ASN A 85 -2.82 5.69 9.95
C ASN A 85 -3.44 4.49 10.71
N ALA A 86 -4.01 3.53 9.98
CA ALA A 86 -4.50 2.28 10.59
C ALA A 86 -3.35 1.49 11.25
N ASP A 87 -3.67 0.75 12.32
CA ASP A 87 -2.74 -0.14 13.03
C ASP A 87 -1.43 0.56 13.42
N SER A 88 -1.54 1.77 13.98
CA SER A 88 -0.39 2.63 14.28
C SER A 88 -0.40 3.19 15.71
N PRO A 89 0.78 3.49 16.27
CA PRO A 89 0.88 4.24 17.53
C PRO A 89 0.26 5.63 17.37
N THR A 90 -0.79 5.92 18.14
CA THR A 90 -1.57 7.17 18.10
C THR A 90 -1.72 7.73 19.50
N LEU A 91 -1.79 9.06 19.65
CA LEU A 91 -2.09 9.69 20.92
C LEU A 91 -3.60 9.71 21.16
N ASP A 92 -4.04 9.24 22.33
CA ASP A 92 -5.44 9.38 22.75
C ASP A 92 -5.77 10.85 23.11
N GLY A 93 -7.05 11.14 23.37
CA GLY A 93 -7.51 12.48 23.76
C GLY A 93 -6.93 13.01 25.09
N ARG A 94 -6.10 12.22 25.78
CA ARG A 94 -5.39 12.57 27.02
C ARG A 94 -3.87 12.64 26.80
N GLY A 95 -3.39 12.39 25.58
CA GLY A 95 -1.97 12.39 25.22
C GLY A 95 -1.23 11.09 25.52
N HIS A 96 -1.91 9.98 25.80
CA HIS A 96 -1.26 8.68 25.98
C HIS A 96 -1.04 7.99 24.65
N LEU A 97 0.14 7.39 24.47
CA LEU A 97 0.43 6.57 23.29
C LEU A 97 -0.34 5.25 23.39
N VAL A 98 -1.21 5.00 22.42
CA VAL A 98 -1.99 3.76 22.26
C VAL A 98 -1.72 3.15 20.89
N PHE A 99 -1.92 1.84 20.75
CA PHE A 99 -1.94 1.21 19.43
C PHE A 99 -3.37 1.24 18.88
N ALA A 100 -3.63 2.17 17.96
CA ALA A 100 -4.97 2.41 17.44
C ALA A 100 -5.26 1.50 16.25
N LYS A 101 -6.31 0.71 16.36
CA LYS A 101 -6.94 0.01 15.24
C LYS A 101 -7.88 0.97 14.48
N PRO A 102 -8.14 0.73 13.18
CA PRO A 102 -9.18 1.47 12.46
C PRO A 102 -10.57 1.20 13.05
N TYR A 103 -11.47 2.16 12.87
CA TYR A 103 -12.90 1.93 13.04
C TYR A 103 -13.44 1.30 11.76
N GLU A 104 -14.11 0.16 11.85
CA GLU A 104 -14.58 -0.60 10.69
C GLU A 104 -16.10 -0.51 10.58
N GLU A 105 -16.62 -0.23 9.39
CA GLU A 105 -18.06 -0.25 9.14
C GLU A 105 -18.42 -0.71 7.72
N ASP A 106 -19.61 -1.31 7.58
CA ASP A 106 -20.09 -1.76 6.27
C ASP A 106 -20.79 -0.61 5.52
N GLN A 107 -20.20 -0.18 4.41
CA GLN A 107 -20.74 0.88 3.55
C GLN A 107 -21.16 0.33 2.19
N GLN A 108 -22.11 0.99 1.53
CA GLN A 108 -22.39 0.69 0.13
C GLN A 108 -21.17 1.04 -0.72
N PHE A 109 -20.71 0.11 -1.57
CA PHE A 109 -19.51 0.33 -2.38
C PHE A 109 -19.60 1.58 -3.24
N SER A 110 -20.78 1.88 -3.78
CA SER A 110 -21.03 3.07 -4.60
C SER A 110 -20.81 4.37 -3.83
N GLU A 111 -21.28 4.45 -2.59
CA GLU A 111 -21.14 5.62 -1.73
C GLU A 111 -19.68 5.80 -1.30
N PHE A 112 -19.01 4.70 -0.95
CA PHE A 112 -17.59 4.70 -0.62
C PHE A 112 -16.72 5.17 -1.79
N LEU A 113 -16.98 4.67 -3.01
CA LEU A 113 -16.21 5.07 -4.19
C LEU A 113 -16.42 6.55 -4.53
N GLU A 114 -17.65 7.06 -4.43
CA GLU A 114 -17.96 8.48 -4.61
C GLU A 114 -17.22 9.35 -3.58
N PHE A 115 -17.17 8.92 -2.32
CA PHE A 115 -16.37 9.58 -1.29
C PHE A 115 -14.88 9.61 -1.64
N CYS A 116 -14.31 8.49 -2.09
CA CYS A 116 -12.90 8.44 -2.51
C CYS A 116 -12.61 9.38 -3.68
N GLU A 117 -13.51 9.47 -4.65
CA GLU A 117 -13.37 10.38 -5.80
C GLU A 117 -13.37 11.84 -5.35
N LEU A 118 -14.37 12.24 -4.56
CA LEU A 118 -14.47 13.61 -4.03
C LEU A 118 -13.28 13.99 -3.14
N ALA A 119 -12.86 13.09 -2.25
CA ALA A 119 -11.73 13.32 -1.35
C ALA A 119 -10.42 13.51 -2.13
N THR A 120 -10.23 12.74 -3.21
CA THR A 120 -9.04 12.83 -4.05
C THR A 120 -9.05 14.12 -4.85
N GLU A 121 -10.19 14.52 -5.42
CA GLU A 121 -10.32 15.80 -6.14
C GLU A 121 -10.02 16.99 -5.24
N LEU A 122 -10.56 17.02 -4.02
CA LEU A 122 -10.29 18.09 -3.05
C LEU A 122 -8.80 18.16 -2.68
N PHE A 123 -8.21 17.02 -2.32
CA PHE A 123 -6.79 16.96 -1.96
C PHE A 123 -5.87 17.33 -3.12
N CYS A 124 -6.18 16.88 -4.33
CA CYS A 124 -5.37 17.21 -5.51
C CYS A 124 -5.59 18.64 -6.00
N ALA A 125 -6.79 19.22 -5.83
CA ALA A 125 -7.03 20.63 -6.09
C ALA A 125 -6.16 21.53 -5.19
N ASP A 126 -6.03 21.20 -3.89
CA ASP A 126 -5.14 21.91 -2.97
C ASP A 126 -3.67 21.83 -3.39
N LEU A 127 -3.28 20.75 -4.09
CA LEU A 127 -1.93 20.55 -4.61
C LEU A 127 -1.74 21.05 -6.06
N GLY A 128 -2.79 21.54 -6.73
CA GLY A 128 -2.76 21.91 -8.15
C GLY A 128 -2.47 20.74 -9.09
N LYS A 129 -2.98 19.54 -8.76
CA LYS A 129 -2.70 18.26 -9.44
C LYS A 129 -4.00 17.53 -9.82
N PHE A 130 -3.87 16.49 -10.65
CA PHE A 130 -4.99 15.62 -11.02
C PHE A 130 -5.05 14.39 -10.11
N GLY A 131 -6.27 13.97 -9.75
CA GLY A 131 -6.51 12.72 -9.03
C GLY A 131 -6.33 11.51 -9.94
N VAL A 132 -5.55 10.54 -9.49
CA VAL A 132 -5.41 9.22 -10.09
C VAL A 132 -5.80 8.18 -9.05
N TYR A 133 -6.63 7.23 -9.44
CA TYR A 133 -7.10 6.17 -8.56
C TYR A 133 -6.39 4.88 -8.94
N GLU A 134 -5.67 4.31 -7.98
CA GLU A 134 -5.15 2.96 -8.12
C GLU A 134 -5.98 2.01 -7.27
N CYS A 135 -6.50 0.97 -7.91
CA CYS A 135 -7.24 -0.09 -7.26
C CYS A 135 -6.27 -1.23 -6.94
N LEU A 136 -5.76 -1.28 -5.71
CA LEU A 136 -4.87 -2.34 -5.26
C LEU A 136 -5.71 -3.46 -4.65
N TRP A 137 -5.78 -4.58 -5.37
CA TRP A 137 -6.51 -5.77 -4.91
C TRP A 137 -5.59 -6.72 -4.16
N GLY A 138 -5.89 -6.93 -2.89
CA GLY A 138 -5.39 -8.06 -2.12
C GLY A 138 -6.40 -9.22 -2.11
N PRO A 139 -5.99 -10.43 -1.72
CA PRO A 139 -6.86 -11.62 -1.69
C PRO A 139 -8.09 -11.51 -0.75
N LYS A 140 -8.21 -10.45 0.07
CA LYS A 140 -9.32 -10.25 1.02
C LYS A 140 -9.80 -8.79 1.15
N SER A 141 -9.23 -7.85 0.40
CA SER A 141 -9.51 -6.42 0.58
C SER A 141 -9.21 -5.64 -0.69
N CYS A 142 -10.06 -4.66 -0.99
CA CYS A 142 -9.82 -3.66 -2.02
C CYS A 142 -9.31 -2.39 -1.35
N PHE A 143 -8.07 -1.99 -1.66
CA PHE A 143 -7.54 -0.70 -1.24
C PHE A 143 -7.67 0.28 -2.40
N PHE A 144 -8.50 1.30 -2.22
CA PHE A 144 -8.49 2.47 -3.09
C PHE A 144 -7.52 3.49 -2.52
N LYS A 145 -6.46 3.78 -3.26
CA LYS A 145 -5.55 4.85 -2.92
C LYS A 145 -5.60 5.89 -4.01
N GLY A 146 -6.12 7.06 -3.66
CA GLY A 146 -6.02 8.27 -4.48
C GLY A 146 -4.61 8.82 -4.41
N PHE A 147 -4.03 9.12 -5.56
CA PHE A 147 -2.75 9.80 -5.71
C PHE A 147 -2.95 11.08 -6.52
N CYS A 148 -2.11 12.08 -6.28
CA CYS A 148 -2.09 13.28 -7.10
C CYS A 148 -0.96 13.21 -8.12
N SER A 149 -1.32 13.18 -9.40
CA SER A 149 -0.39 13.21 -10.53
C SER A 149 -0.27 14.61 -11.11
N SER A 150 0.93 14.95 -11.61
CA SER A 150 1.15 16.13 -12.45
C SER A 150 0.77 15.89 -13.91
N GLU A 151 0.53 14.65 -14.29
CA GLU A 151 0.18 14.23 -15.65
C GLU A 151 -1.33 14.00 -15.74
N THR A 152 -1.97 14.56 -16.77
CA THR A 152 -3.36 14.26 -17.10
C THR A 152 -3.50 12.80 -17.53
N PRO A 153 -4.57 12.08 -17.14
CA PRO A 153 -4.85 10.76 -17.70
C PRO A 153 -4.83 10.82 -19.23
N ALA A 154 -4.22 9.82 -19.87
CA ALA A 154 -4.30 9.70 -21.33
C ALA A 154 -5.76 9.39 -21.72
N ASP A 155 -6.27 10.12 -22.72
CA ASP A 155 -7.61 9.96 -23.31
C ASP A 155 -7.90 8.53 -23.79
#